data_AF-A0A1N7J7Y5-F1
#
_entry.id   AF-A0A1N7J7Y5-F1
#
_cell.length_a   1.000
_cell.length_b   1.000
_cell.length_c   1.000
_cell.angle_alpha   90.00
_cell.angle_beta   90.00
_cell.angle_gamma   90.00
#
_symmetry.space_group_name_H-M   'P 1'
#
loop_
_entity.id
_entity.type
_entity.pdbx_description
1 polymer ?
#
loop_
_entity_poly.entity_id
_entity_poly.type
_entity_poly.pdbx_seq_one_letter_code
_entity_poly.pdbx_strand_id
1 'polypeptide(L)'
;MKIYVTALFITLLLVSGCSSDSIGSFEKKGDMDRLVVQKVVDGETSSSRTKTVTDADTIAEVLKKGEGLGAKTVAREEFDKEKEASSSYYTFRSYQGSDSPVYSIVVLEDGTFLVEGNENSPGLMKTTDTYEIILDDMKQLAGINF
;
A
#
# COMPACT_ATOMS: atom_id res chain seq x y z
N MET A 1 69.07 -9.51 -6.22
CA MET A 1 68.54 -8.88 -4.99
C MET A 1 68.06 -7.47 -5.34
N LYS A 2 66.73 -7.28 -5.40
CA LYS A 2 65.97 -6.09 -4.96
C LYS A 2 64.50 -6.29 -5.34
N ILE A 3 63.68 -6.40 -4.30
CA ILE A 3 62.21 -6.44 -4.31
C ILE A 3 61.70 -5.01 -4.52
N TYR A 4 60.38 -4.87 -4.63
CA TYR A 4 59.50 -3.71 -4.35
C TYR A 4 58.82 -3.17 -5.62
N VAL A 5 57.53 -2.87 -5.68
CA VAL A 5 56.40 -3.02 -4.74
C VAL A 5 55.12 -2.88 -5.59
N THR A 6 54.14 -3.71 -5.26
CA THR A 6 52.77 -3.74 -5.75
C THR A 6 52.02 -2.42 -5.53
N ALA A 7 51.30 -1.92 -6.53
CA ALA A 7 50.19 -0.96 -6.40
C ALA A 7 49.28 -1.15 -7.63
N LEU A 8 48.29 -2.05 -7.64
CA LEU A 8 47.00 -1.97 -6.94
C LEU A 8 46.31 -0.61 -7.08
N PHE A 9 46.01 -0.19 -8.31
CA PHE A 9 44.93 0.77 -8.57
C PHE A 9 43.64 -0.03 -8.81
N ILE A 10 43.07 -0.51 -7.71
CA ILE A 10 41.71 -1.04 -7.68
C ILE A 10 40.78 0.15 -7.95
N THR A 11 40.05 0.00 -9.05
CA THR A 11 38.81 0.65 -9.43
C THR A 11 38.03 1.11 -8.19
N LEU A 12 38.01 2.42 -7.94
CA LEU A 12 37.16 2.97 -6.88
C LEU A 12 35.72 2.78 -7.32
N LEU A 13 35.08 1.85 -6.62
CA LEU A 13 33.70 1.42 -6.78
C LEU A 13 32.76 2.63 -6.79
N LEU A 14 31.85 2.59 -7.75
CA LEU A 14 30.55 3.24 -7.73
C LEU A 14 29.98 3.09 -6.32
N VAL A 15 30.03 4.16 -5.54
CA VAL A 15 29.21 4.28 -4.33
C VAL A 15 27.80 4.54 -4.84
N SER A 16 27.14 3.47 -5.30
CA SER A 16 25.69 3.42 -5.36
C SER A 16 25.25 3.62 -3.92
N GLY A 17 24.84 4.85 -3.60
CA GLY A 17 24.12 5.14 -2.38
C GLY A 17 22.86 4.31 -2.39
N CYS A 18 22.97 3.08 -1.89
CA CYS A 18 21.84 2.24 -1.53
C CYS A 18 21.26 2.93 -0.31
N SER A 19 20.43 3.95 -0.54
CA SER A 19 19.47 4.40 0.46
C SER A 19 18.67 3.16 0.78
N SER A 20 18.91 2.61 1.97
CA SER A 20 18.24 1.41 2.43
C SER A 20 16.80 1.80 2.73
N ASP A 21 15.98 1.90 1.69
CA ASP A 21 14.52 1.89 1.83
C ASP A 21 14.21 0.67 2.69
N SER A 22 13.70 0.92 3.90
CA SER A 22 13.29 -0.16 4.79
C SER A 22 12.05 -0.80 4.19
N ILE A 23 12.25 -1.91 3.50
CA ILE A 23 11.16 -2.76 3.02
C ILE A 23 10.50 -3.36 4.26
N GLY A 24 9.23 -3.03 4.46
CA GLY A 24 8.36 -3.58 5.49
C GLY A 24 7.06 -4.09 4.86
N SER A 25 6.12 -4.47 5.70
CA SER A 25 4.78 -4.90 5.27
C SER A 25 3.71 -4.27 6.16
N PHE A 26 2.53 -4.10 5.58
CA PHE A 26 1.32 -3.80 6.32
C PHE A 26 0.83 -5.04 7.07
N GLU A 27 0.35 -4.85 8.30
CA GLU A 27 -0.35 -5.88 9.09
C GLU A 27 -1.62 -5.27 9.70
N LYS A 28 -2.77 -5.97 9.58
CA LYS A 28 -4.02 -5.58 10.23
C LYS A 28 -3.86 -5.71 11.74
N LYS A 29 -4.35 -4.70 12.46
CA LYS A 29 -4.47 -4.74 13.91
C LYS A 29 -5.93 -4.75 14.33
N GLY A 30 -6.31 -5.75 15.13
CA GLY A 30 -7.63 -5.84 15.77
C GLY A 30 -8.79 -6.11 14.81
N ASP A 31 -9.98 -6.21 15.40
CA ASP A 31 -11.23 -6.43 14.68
C ASP A 31 -11.84 -5.11 14.23
N MET A 32 -12.47 -5.12 13.06
CA MET A 32 -13.04 -3.92 12.42
C MET A 32 -14.56 -4.05 12.39
N ASP A 33 -15.25 -2.97 12.72
CA ASP A 33 -16.72 -2.94 12.75
C ASP A 33 -17.31 -2.83 11.35
N ARG A 34 -16.60 -2.10 10.47
CA ARG A 34 -17.00 -1.93 9.08
C ARG A 34 -15.81 -1.65 8.18
N LEU A 35 -15.97 -2.01 6.91
CA LEU A 35 -15.12 -1.64 5.80
C LEU A 35 -15.95 -0.84 4.79
N VAL A 36 -15.51 0.38 4.49
CA VAL A 36 -16.10 1.20 3.42
C VAL A 36 -15.20 1.10 2.20
N VAL A 37 -15.76 0.50 1.14
CA VAL A 37 -15.09 0.35 -0.15
C VAL A 37 -15.65 1.38 -1.12
N GLN A 38 -14.78 2.16 -1.74
CA GLN A 38 -15.18 3.16 -2.74
C GLN A 38 -14.36 3.03 -4.00
N LYS A 39 -14.98 3.22 -5.16
CA LYS A 39 -14.28 3.52 -6.41
C LYS A 39 -14.26 5.02 -6.62
N VAL A 40 -13.08 5.55 -6.89
CA VAL A 40 -12.85 6.94 -7.26
C VAL A 40 -12.49 6.99 -8.74
N VAL A 41 -13.09 7.90 -9.48
CA VAL A 41 -12.76 8.18 -10.89
C VAL A 41 -12.65 9.68 -11.02
N ASP A 42 -11.53 10.15 -11.55
CA ASP A 42 -11.20 11.57 -11.71
C ASP A 42 -11.38 12.37 -10.41
N GLY A 43 -10.92 11.79 -9.28
CA GLY A 43 -11.02 12.40 -7.95
C GLY A 43 -12.39 12.31 -7.28
N GLU A 44 -13.42 11.86 -8.00
CA GLU A 44 -14.80 11.84 -7.53
C GLU A 44 -15.33 10.44 -7.22
N THR A 45 -16.19 10.33 -6.21
CA THR A 45 -16.93 9.10 -5.88
C THR A 45 -18.42 9.37 -5.73
N SER A 46 -19.23 8.31 -5.63
CA SER A 46 -20.68 8.41 -5.51
C SER A 46 -21.22 7.27 -4.65
N SER A 47 -22.47 7.40 -4.20
CA SER A 47 -23.15 6.32 -3.47
C SER A 47 -23.23 5.03 -4.30
N SER A 48 -23.39 5.13 -5.62
CA SER A 48 -23.36 3.97 -6.54
C SER A 48 -21.99 3.31 -6.69
N ARG A 49 -20.92 3.99 -6.27
CA ARG A 49 -19.53 3.53 -6.26
C ARG A 49 -19.02 3.32 -4.84
N THR A 50 -19.91 3.17 -3.87
CA THR A 50 -19.60 2.98 -2.46
C THR A 50 -20.34 1.77 -1.93
N LYS A 51 -19.63 0.91 -1.18
CA LYS A 51 -20.23 -0.20 -0.43
C LYS A 51 -19.69 -0.24 0.98
N THR A 52 -20.56 -0.50 1.93
CA THR A 52 -20.17 -0.82 3.31
C THR A 52 -20.31 -2.32 3.54
N VAL A 53 -19.24 -2.93 4.06
CA VAL A 53 -19.21 -4.32 4.52
C VAL A 53 -19.15 -4.30 6.05
N THR A 54 -19.99 -5.08 6.71
CA THR A 54 -20.09 -5.18 8.18
C THR A 54 -19.89 -6.61 8.70
N ASP A 55 -19.71 -7.57 7.79
CA ASP A 55 -19.41 -8.95 8.14
C ASP A 55 -17.93 -9.06 8.54
N ALA A 56 -17.67 -9.44 9.79
CA ALA A 56 -16.33 -9.40 10.38
C ALA A 56 -15.34 -10.32 9.64
N ASP A 57 -15.79 -11.51 9.24
CA ASP A 57 -14.98 -12.49 8.52
C ASP A 57 -14.61 -11.96 7.14
N THR A 58 -15.58 -11.40 6.40
CA THR A 58 -15.33 -10.76 5.10
C THR A 58 -14.34 -9.60 5.23
N ILE A 59 -14.48 -8.74 6.23
CA ILE A 59 -13.55 -7.62 6.44
C ILE A 59 -12.14 -8.15 6.72
N ALA A 60 -12.01 -9.17 7.57
CA ALA A 60 -10.73 -9.78 7.88
C ALA A 60 -10.07 -10.39 6.63
N GLU A 61 -10.84 -11.12 5.80
CA GLU A 61 -10.34 -11.71 4.56
C GLU A 61 -9.91 -10.67 3.53
N VAL A 62 -10.69 -9.59 3.36
CA VAL A 62 -10.33 -8.49 2.45
C VAL A 62 -9.04 -7.82 2.89
N LEU A 63 -8.89 -7.48 4.18
CA LEU A 63 -7.69 -6.80 4.67
C LEU A 63 -6.45 -7.70 4.62
N LYS A 64 -6.62 -9.00 4.87
CA LYS A 64 -5.54 -10.00 4.77
C LYS A 64 -4.91 -10.08 3.38
N LYS A 65 -5.64 -9.73 2.33
CA LYS A 65 -5.11 -9.70 0.95
C LYS A 65 -3.99 -8.67 0.75
N GLY A 66 -4.00 -7.58 1.52
CA GLY A 66 -2.94 -6.57 1.49
C GLY A 66 -1.81 -6.81 2.49
N GLU A 67 -1.96 -7.78 3.42
CA GLU A 67 -0.95 -8.07 4.42
C GLU A 67 0.28 -8.75 3.81
N GLY A 68 1.46 -8.44 4.33
CA GLY A 68 2.70 -9.09 3.90
C GLY A 68 3.21 -8.69 2.52
N LEU A 69 2.48 -7.83 1.79
CA LEU A 69 2.96 -7.26 0.53
C LEU A 69 4.22 -6.42 0.80
N GLY A 70 5.25 -6.64 -0.02
CA GLY A 70 6.50 -5.89 0.07
C GLY A 70 6.22 -4.42 -0.18
N ALA A 71 6.48 -3.58 0.82
CA ALA A 71 6.20 -2.15 0.75
C ALA A 71 7.34 -1.34 1.36
N LYS A 72 7.48 -0.10 0.90
CA LYS A 72 8.42 0.86 1.47
C LYS A 72 7.66 2.06 2.01
N THR A 73 8.21 2.69 3.05
CA THR A 73 7.71 3.99 3.51
C THR A 73 7.98 5.05 2.46
N VAL A 74 7.01 5.91 2.20
CA VAL A 74 7.10 7.01 1.23
C VAL A 74 6.72 8.33 1.88
N ALA A 75 7.19 9.44 1.30
CA ALA A 75 6.75 10.77 1.69
C ALA A 75 5.30 11.03 1.25
N ARG A 76 4.60 11.95 1.93
CA ARG A 76 3.23 12.37 1.57
C ARG A 76 3.15 12.84 0.11
N GLU A 77 4.14 13.61 -0.35
CA GLU A 77 4.19 14.10 -1.73
C GLU A 77 4.24 12.96 -2.76
N GLU A 78 5.05 11.92 -2.53
CA GLU A 78 5.10 10.75 -3.41
C GLU A 78 3.76 9.99 -3.36
N PHE A 79 3.21 9.76 -2.16
CA PHE A 79 1.92 9.09 -1.99
C PHE A 79 0.79 9.78 -2.74
N ASP A 80 0.67 11.10 -2.58
CA ASP A 80 -0.38 11.90 -3.21
C ASP A 80 -0.17 11.94 -4.73
N LYS A 81 1.08 12.08 -5.20
CA LYS A 81 1.41 12.06 -6.63
C LYS A 81 1.02 10.75 -7.32
N GLU A 82 1.26 9.61 -6.70
CA GLU A 82 0.85 8.29 -7.24
C GLU A 82 -0.67 8.20 -7.38
N LYS A 83 -1.38 8.67 -6.35
CA LYS A 83 -2.85 8.68 -6.33
C LYS A 83 -3.43 9.63 -7.37
N GLU A 84 -2.87 10.83 -7.51
CA GLU A 84 -3.30 11.86 -8.48
C GLU A 84 -2.98 11.47 -9.93
N ALA A 85 -1.90 10.72 -10.15
CA ALA A 85 -1.55 10.21 -11.48
C ALA A 85 -2.55 9.16 -11.99
N SER A 86 -3.33 8.54 -11.09
CA SER A 86 -4.31 7.51 -11.46
C SER A 86 -5.68 8.11 -11.77
N SER A 87 -6.19 7.83 -12.98
CA SER A 87 -7.56 8.22 -13.39
C SER A 87 -8.66 7.52 -12.59
N SER A 88 -8.38 6.33 -12.06
CA SER A 88 -9.26 5.63 -11.13
C SER A 88 -8.49 4.80 -10.11
N TYR A 89 -9.10 4.59 -8.95
CA TYR A 89 -8.56 3.73 -7.90
C TYR A 89 -9.67 3.29 -6.94
N TYR A 90 -9.38 2.26 -6.16
CA TYR A 90 -10.27 1.76 -5.11
C TYR A 90 -9.72 2.15 -3.73
N THR A 91 -10.59 2.54 -2.81
CA THR A 91 -10.22 2.77 -1.41
C THR A 91 -10.94 1.78 -0.52
N PHE A 92 -10.20 1.13 0.38
CA PHE A 92 -10.70 0.21 1.40
C PHE A 92 -10.38 0.83 2.77
N ARG A 93 -11.40 1.41 3.42
CA ARG A 93 -11.26 2.11 4.70
C ARG A 93 -11.89 1.31 5.83
N SER A 94 -11.10 0.86 6.78
CA SER A 94 -11.57 0.07 7.91
C SER A 94 -11.78 0.94 9.15
N TYR A 95 -12.87 0.68 9.88
CA TYR A 95 -13.25 1.48 11.04
C TYR A 95 -13.46 0.60 12.27
N GLN A 96 -13.12 1.14 13.42
CA GLN A 96 -13.34 0.53 14.74
C GLN A 96 -13.80 1.63 15.71
N GLY A 97 -15.09 1.64 16.04
CA GLY A 97 -15.72 2.50 17.05
C GLY A 97 -15.70 4.01 16.78
N SER A 98 -15.15 4.46 15.66
CA SER A 98 -14.97 5.89 15.33
C SER A 98 -15.25 6.21 13.87
N ASP A 99 -15.34 7.51 13.55
CA ASP A 99 -15.49 8.02 12.20
C ASP A 99 -14.16 8.21 11.45
N SER A 100 -13.04 7.98 12.13
CA SER A 100 -11.72 7.97 11.50
C SER A 100 -11.32 6.53 11.15
N PRO A 101 -10.83 6.28 9.93
CA PRO A 101 -10.38 4.95 9.57
C PRO A 101 -9.14 4.56 10.38
N VAL A 102 -9.11 3.31 10.84
CA VAL A 102 -7.89 2.70 11.41
C VAL A 102 -6.85 2.51 10.31
N TYR A 103 -7.30 2.09 9.13
CA TYR A 103 -6.50 1.93 7.93
C TYR A 103 -7.25 2.43 6.69
N SER A 104 -6.51 3.01 5.77
CA SER A 104 -6.94 3.32 4.42
C SER A 104 -5.98 2.69 3.44
N ILE A 105 -6.43 1.66 2.73
CA ILE A 105 -5.71 1.04 1.62
C ILE A 105 -6.27 1.63 0.33
N VAL A 106 -5.42 2.27 -0.46
CA VAL A 106 -5.72 2.68 -1.82
C VAL A 106 -5.07 1.67 -2.76
N VAL A 107 -5.84 1.15 -3.71
CA VAL A 107 -5.34 0.24 -4.74
C VAL A 107 -5.58 0.89 -6.08
N LEU A 108 -4.50 1.19 -6.79
CA LEU A 108 -4.55 1.71 -8.15
C LEU A 108 -4.92 0.58 -9.12
N GLU A 109 -5.43 0.93 -10.32
CA GLU A 109 -5.84 -0.08 -11.31
C GLU A 109 -4.67 -0.95 -11.81
N ASP A 110 -3.43 -0.45 -11.72
CA ASP A 110 -2.22 -1.22 -12.05
C ASP A 110 -1.81 -2.19 -10.92
N GLY A 111 -2.56 -2.25 -9.82
CA GLY A 111 -2.27 -3.11 -8.69
C GLY A 111 -1.23 -2.54 -7.73
N THR A 112 -0.87 -1.26 -7.81
CA THR A 112 -0.08 -0.58 -6.78
C THR A 112 -0.93 -0.35 -5.52
N PHE A 113 -0.40 -0.71 -4.35
CA PHE A 113 -1.05 -0.46 -3.07
C PHE A 113 -0.39 0.72 -2.37
N LEU A 114 -1.21 1.67 -1.94
CA LEU A 114 -0.82 2.77 -1.08
C LEU A 114 -1.55 2.61 0.26
N VAL A 115 -0.81 2.49 1.36
CA VAL A 115 -1.40 2.24 2.69
C VAL A 115 -1.14 3.43 3.60
N GLU A 116 -2.20 3.95 4.18
CA GLU A 116 -2.17 4.94 5.26
C GLU A 116 -2.75 4.30 6.52
N GLY A 117 -1.90 4.10 7.53
CA GLY A 117 -2.32 3.62 8.85
C GLY A 117 -2.20 4.71 9.92
N ASN A 118 -2.86 4.48 11.06
CA ASN A 118 -2.88 5.42 12.20
C ASN A 118 -1.59 5.38 13.06
N GLU A 119 -1.62 6.04 14.23
CA GLU A 119 -0.48 6.34 15.14
C GLU A 119 0.48 5.18 15.50
N ASN A 120 0.14 3.93 15.19
CA ASN A 120 1.01 2.75 15.38
C ASN A 120 1.40 2.04 14.07
N SER A 121 1.26 2.71 12.92
CA SER A 121 1.62 2.22 11.58
C SER A 121 2.93 2.86 11.11
N PRO A 122 3.72 2.24 10.22
CA PRO A 122 5.03 2.77 9.80
C PRO A 122 4.98 4.00 8.87
N GLY A 123 3.95 4.84 9.00
CA GLY A 123 3.67 5.97 8.11
C GLY A 123 2.95 5.55 6.83
N LEU A 124 3.10 6.36 5.79
CA LEU A 124 2.57 6.10 4.46
C LEU A 124 3.43 5.07 3.76
N MET A 125 2.82 4.05 3.18
CA MET A 125 3.52 3.00 2.45
C MET A 125 3.07 2.92 1.00
N LYS A 126 3.98 2.44 0.15
CA LYS A 126 3.75 2.06 -1.24
C LYS A 126 4.34 0.68 -1.50
N THR A 127 3.64 -0.21 -2.19
CA THR A 127 4.21 -1.51 -2.59
C THR A 127 5.38 -1.34 -3.56
N THR A 128 6.37 -2.23 -3.45
CA THR A 128 7.52 -2.24 -4.36
C THR A 128 7.19 -2.88 -5.70
N ASP A 129 6.17 -3.73 -5.73
CA ASP A 129 5.65 -4.42 -6.91
C ASP A 129 4.15 -4.11 -7.11
N THR A 130 3.63 -4.48 -8.28
CA THR A 130 2.21 -4.40 -8.66
C THR A 130 1.52 -5.75 -8.48
N TYR A 131 0.31 -5.73 -7.92
CA TYR A 131 -0.44 -6.94 -7.58
C TYR A 131 -1.89 -6.89 -8.11
N GLU A 132 -2.06 -6.78 -9.43
CA GLU A 132 -3.37 -6.60 -10.11
C GLU A 132 -4.44 -7.60 -9.65
N ILE A 133 -4.09 -8.88 -9.54
CA ILE A 133 -5.03 -9.96 -9.17
C ILE A 133 -5.59 -9.75 -7.74
N ILE A 134 -4.84 -9.12 -6.85
CA ILE A 134 -5.27 -8.91 -5.47
C ILE A 134 -6.45 -7.94 -5.40
N LEU A 135 -6.49 -6.93 -6.28
CA LEU A 135 -7.63 -6.02 -6.34
C LEU A 135 -8.92 -6.78 -6.69
N ASP A 136 -8.88 -7.66 -7.69
CA ASP A 136 -10.05 -8.45 -8.09
C ASP A 136 -10.51 -9.41 -7.00
N ASP A 137 -9.58 -10.06 -6.30
CA ASP A 137 -9.88 -10.89 -5.11
C ASP A 137 -10.58 -10.07 -4.02
N MET A 138 -10.03 -8.89 -3.68
CA MET A 138 -10.60 -8.00 -2.67
C MET A 138 -12.01 -7.53 -3.09
N LYS A 139 -12.21 -7.24 -4.38
CA LYS A 139 -13.51 -6.85 -4.94
C LYS A 139 -14.54 -7.98 -4.82
N GLN A 140 -14.13 -9.20 -5.16
CA GLN A 140 -14.99 -10.38 -5.07
C GLN A 140 -15.40 -10.67 -3.63
N LEU A 141 -14.44 -10.67 -2.69
CA LEU A 141 -14.70 -10.88 -1.27
C LEU A 141 -15.64 -9.81 -0.70
N ALA A 142 -15.41 -8.54 -1.01
CA ALA A 142 -16.31 -7.45 -0.59
C ALA A 142 -17.66 -7.47 -1.32
N GLY A 143 -17.83 -8.31 -2.34
CA GLY A 143 -19.02 -8.41 -3.18
C GLY A 143 -19.33 -7.10 -3.91
N ILE A 144 -18.31 -6.40 -4.41
CA ILE A 144 -18.48 -5.18 -5.21
C ILE A 144 -18.46 -5.49 -6.70
N ASN A 145 -19.30 -4.78 -7.45
CA ASN A 145 -19.51 -4.99 -8.90
C ASN A 145 -19.39 -3.68 -9.72
N PHE A 146 -18.84 -2.63 -9.11
CA PHE A 146 -18.59 -1.31 -9.72
C PHE A 146 -17.11 -1.07 -10.03
#